data_AF-A0A945S2F0-F1
#
_entry.id   AF-A0A945S2F0-F1
#
_cell.length_a   1.000
_cell.length_b   1.000
_cell.length_c   1.000
_cell.angle_alpha   90.00
_cell.angle_beta   90.00
_cell.angle_gamma   90.00
#
_symmetry.space_group_name_H-M   'P 1'
#
loop_
_entity.id
_entity.type
_entity.pdbx_description
1 polymer ?
#
loop_
_entity_poly.entity_id
_entity_poly.type
_entity_poly.pdbx_seq_one_letter_code
_entity_poly.pdbx_strand_id
1 'polypeptide(L)'
;MYHCTAMPRGFSDFIPRDRLAEADTGAFIPQTYGIPHWRILSRSGRHHGAPEGHPLYDLGTDPGETSPLEDEALQRKYETKLRDLLTRYGAPDCHFSWLGLG
;
A
#
# COMPACT_ATOMS: atom_id res chain seq x y z
N MET A 1 -4.20 -3.54 -6.82
CA MET A 1 -4.59 -2.11 -6.88
C MET A 1 -4.80 -1.76 -8.33
N TYR A 2 -5.61 -0.75 -8.66
CA TYR A 2 -5.76 -0.30 -10.05
C TYR A 2 -5.25 1.12 -10.20
N HIS A 3 -4.53 1.38 -11.28
CA HIS A 3 -4.15 2.72 -11.70
C HIS A 3 -5.10 3.15 -12.83
N CYS A 4 -5.78 4.28 -12.65
CA CYS A 4 -6.70 4.82 -13.63
C CYS A 4 -6.09 6.08 -14.27
N THR A 5 -6.04 6.14 -15.61
CA THR A 5 -5.50 7.29 -16.34
C THR A 5 -6.30 7.57 -17.61
N ALA A 6 -6.45 8.86 -17.95
CA ALA A 6 -7.04 9.30 -19.21
C ALA A 6 -6.00 9.40 -20.35
N MET A 7 -4.70 9.21 -20.04
CA MET A 7 -3.59 9.28 -21.00
C MET A 7 -2.73 8.01 -20.92
N PRO A 8 -2.21 7.47 -22.03
CA PRO A 8 -1.38 6.26 -22.03
C PRO A 8 0.07 6.59 -21.61
N ARG A 9 0.21 7.42 -20.59
CA ARG A 9 1.46 7.96 -20.07
C ARG A 9 1.59 7.59 -18.61
N GLY A 10 2.73 7.03 -18.25
CA GLY A 10 3.20 6.94 -16.87
C GLY A 10 3.92 8.23 -16.47
N PHE A 11 4.52 8.19 -15.27
CA PHE A 11 5.23 9.33 -14.69
C PHE A 11 6.43 9.78 -15.54
N SER A 12 7.19 8.83 -16.11
CA SER A 12 8.44 9.09 -16.85
C SER A 12 8.36 8.82 -18.35
N ASP A 13 7.46 7.94 -18.82
CA ASP A 13 7.33 7.59 -20.25
C ASP A 13 5.92 7.04 -20.58
N PHE A 14 5.68 6.65 -21.83
CA PHE A 14 4.49 5.91 -22.25
C PHE A 14 4.34 4.58 -21.49
N ILE A 15 3.09 4.22 -21.20
CA ILE A 15 2.78 2.92 -20.60
C ILE A 15 3.06 1.82 -21.65
N PRO A 16 3.71 0.71 -21.27
CA PRO A 16 3.96 -0.40 -22.17
C PRO A 16 2.69 -0.89 -22.89
N ARG A 17 2.82 -1.25 -24.18
CA ARG A 17 1.68 -1.58 -25.05
C ARG A 17 0.90 -2.80 -24.60
N ASP A 18 1.62 -3.82 -24.14
CA ASP A 18 1.09 -5.03 -23.52
C ASP A 18 0.19 -4.71 -22.32
N ARG A 19 0.65 -3.82 -21.44
CA ARG A 19 -0.16 -3.38 -20.28
C ARG A 19 -1.38 -2.56 -20.64
N LEU A 20 -1.30 -1.75 -21.70
CA LEU A 20 -2.45 -1.02 -22.22
C LEU A 20 -3.47 -1.96 -22.87
N ALA A 21 -3.01 -3.01 -23.56
CA ALA A 21 -3.88 -3.99 -24.20
C ALA A 21 -4.70 -4.81 -23.19
N GLU A 22 -4.14 -5.04 -21.99
CA GLU A 22 -4.82 -5.73 -20.88
C GLU A 22 -5.71 -4.80 -20.03
N ALA A 23 -5.74 -3.50 -20.31
CA ALA A 23 -6.45 -2.53 -19.50
C ALA A 23 -7.97 -2.51 -19.79
N ASP A 24 -8.78 -2.42 -18.73
CA ASP A 24 -10.20 -2.13 -18.91
C ASP A 24 -10.38 -0.66 -19.31
N THR A 25 -11.42 -0.34 -20.08
CA THR A 25 -11.78 1.04 -20.44
C THR A 25 -13.19 1.36 -19.97
N GLY A 26 -13.34 2.45 -19.21
CA GLY A 26 -14.65 2.83 -18.66
C GLY A 26 -14.60 3.96 -17.64
N ALA A 27 -15.78 4.35 -17.14
CA ALA A 27 -15.92 5.38 -16.11
C ALA A 27 -15.83 4.76 -14.71
N PHE A 28 -14.60 4.61 -14.21
CA PHE A 28 -14.33 3.96 -12.91
C PHE A 28 -14.17 4.95 -11.75
N ILE A 29 -13.95 6.23 -12.04
CA ILE A 29 -13.73 7.28 -11.04
C ILE A 29 -15.01 8.13 -10.94
N PRO A 30 -15.73 8.13 -9.80
CA PRO A 30 -16.99 8.87 -9.68
C PRO A 30 -16.86 10.38 -9.95
N GLN A 31 -15.73 10.96 -9.57
CA GLN A 31 -15.46 12.40 -9.66
C GLN A 31 -15.07 12.87 -11.07
N THR A 32 -14.90 11.96 -12.05
CA THR A 32 -14.53 12.33 -13.42
C THR A 32 -15.73 12.51 -14.35
N TYR A 33 -16.94 12.67 -13.80
CA TYR A 33 -18.16 13.02 -14.53
C TYR A 33 -18.43 12.14 -15.78
N GLY A 34 -18.16 10.84 -15.66
CA GLY A 34 -18.38 9.88 -16.75
C GLY A 34 -17.28 9.82 -17.81
N ILE A 35 -16.18 10.58 -17.65
CA ILE A 35 -15.04 10.52 -18.57
C ILE A 35 -14.38 9.14 -18.48
N PRO A 36 -14.26 8.37 -19.59
CA PRO A 36 -13.62 7.07 -19.59
C PRO A 36 -12.12 7.16 -19.31
N HIS A 37 -11.61 6.21 -18.54
CA HIS A 37 -10.20 6.04 -18.23
C HIS A 37 -9.77 4.60 -18.57
N TRP A 38 -8.49 4.43 -18.84
CA TRP A 38 -7.86 3.11 -18.79
C TRP A 38 -7.63 2.72 -17.34
N ARG A 39 -8.12 1.54 -16.94
CA ARG A 39 -7.91 0.94 -15.63
C ARG A 39 -6.93 -0.21 -15.76
N ILE A 40 -5.71 0.03 -15.30
CA ILE A 40 -4.58 -0.87 -15.44
C ILE A 40 -4.34 -1.54 -14.09
N LEU A 41 -4.26 -2.88 -14.07
CA LEU A 41 -3.90 -3.61 -12.86
C LEU A 41 -2.46 -3.27 -12.47
N SER A 42 -2.29 -2.81 -11.23
CA SER A 42 -0.97 -2.49 -10.68
C SER A 42 -0.75 -3.21 -9.36
N ARG A 43 0.49 -3.68 -9.18
CA ARG A 43 0.94 -4.18 -7.88
C ARG A 43 1.15 -2.97 -6.98
N SER A 44 0.54 -3.01 -5.81
CA SER A 44 0.95 -2.12 -4.71
C SER A 44 2.39 -2.50 -4.36
N GLY A 45 3.32 -1.57 -4.54
CA GLY A 45 4.71 -1.74 -4.16
C GLY A 45 5.01 -0.94 -2.90
N ARG A 46 6.02 -1.36 -2.13
CA ARG A 46 6.58 -0.52 -1.07
C ARG A 46 7.06 0.80 -1.69
N HIS A 47 6.81 1.92 -1.01
CA HIS A 47 7.39 3.19 -1.43
C HIS A 47 8.91 3.14 -1.28
N HIS A 48 9.60 4.03 -2.01
CA HIS A 48 11.04 4.18 -1.88
C HIS A 48 11.39 4.54 -0.43
N GLY A 49 12.32 3.80 0.17
CA GLY A 49 12.74 3.99 1.57
C GLY A 49 11.84 3.36 2.63
N ALA A 50 10.88 2.50 2.27
CA ALA A 50 10.11 1.76 3.27
C ALA A 50 11.07 0.82 4.06
N PRO A 51 11.12 0.91 5.41
CA PRO A 51 11.97 0.04 6.23
C PRO A 51 11.55 -1.41 6.06
N GLU A 52 12.47 -2.37 6.17
CA GLU A 52 12.17 -3.79 5.89
C GLU A 52 11.14 -4.41 6.85
N GLY A 53 10.99 -3.87 8.08
CA GLY A 53 10.04 -4.33 9.10
C GLY A 53 9.14 -3.23 9.68
N HIS A 54 8.63 -3.46 10.90
CA HIS A 54 7.79 -2.55 11.66
C HIS A 54 8.60 -1.83 12.74
N PRO A 55 9.26 -0.69 12.44
CA PRO A 55 10.01 0.02 13.45
C PRO A 55 9.07 0.53 14.55
N LEU A 56 9.51 0.39 15.80
CA LEU A 56 8.86 0.98 16.96
C LEU A 56 9.69 2.16 17.43
N TYR A 57 9.03 3.24 17.84
CA TYR A 57 9.68 4.45 18.34
C TYR A 57 9.11 4.81 19.71
N ASP A 58 9.97 5.31 20.60
CA ASP A 58 9.53 5.94 21.84
C ASP A 58 9.28 7.42 21.58
N LEU A 59 8.02 7.79 21.36
CA LEU A 59 7.62 9.18 21.09
C LEU A 59 7.87 10.13 22.27
N GLY A 60 8.10 9.61 23.48
CA GLY A 60 8.43 10.43 24.65
C GLY A 60 9.87 10.96 24.60
N THR A 61 10.80 10.13 24.11
CA THR A 61 12.24 10.47 24.05
C THR A 61 12.72 10.78 22.63
N ASP A 62 12.04 10.26 21.61
CA ASP A 62 12.30 10.47 20.18
C ASP A 62 11.01 10.81 19.43
N PRO A 63 10.46 12.02 19.60
CA PRO A 63 9.26 12.46 18.87
C PRO A 63 9.45 12.55 17.35
N GLY A 64 10.71 12.57 16.89
CA GLY A 64 11.06 12.72 15.48
C GLY A 64 11.17 11.39 14.71
N GLU A 65 10.95 10.25 15.38
CA GLU A 65 11.03 8.91 14.79
C GLU A 65 12.39 8.65 14.11
N THR A 66 13.47 9.13 14.73
CA THR A 66 14.83 9.07 14.18
C THR A 66 15.60 7.83 14.61
N SER A 67 15.24 7.25 15.76
CA SER A 67 15.97 6.19 16.45
C SER A 67 15.01 5.03 16.78
N PRO A 68 14.85 4.04 15.89
CA PRO A 68 13.97 2.90 16.14
C PRO A 68 14.48 2.05 17.32
N LEU A 69 13.54 1.53 18.10
CA LEU A 69 13.78 0.63 19.22
C LEU A 69 14.10 -0.78 18.73
N GLU A 70 15.20 -1.34 19.19
CA GLU A 70 15.57 -2.75 18.96
C GLU A 70 15.15 -3.61 20.18
N ASP A 71 13.86 -3.95 20.25
CA ASP A 71 13.30 -4.86 21.27
C ASP A 71 12.33 -5.85 20.62
N GLU A 72 12.80 -7.09 20.42
CA GLU A 72 12.02 -8.16 19.79
C GLU A 72 10.75 -8.53 20.56
N ALA A 73 10.79 -8.48 21.90
CA ALA A 73 9.64 -8.84 22.72
C ALA A 73 8.54 -7.77 22.59
N LEU A 74 8.95 -6.50 22.56
CA LEU A 74 8.05 -5.37 22.31
C LEU A 74 7.48 -5.42 20.90
N GLN A 75 8.32 -5.69 19.89
CA GLN A 75 7.89 -5.82 18.51
C GLN A 75 6.83 -6.92 18.35
N ARG A 76 7.10 -8.12 18.87
CA ARG A 76 6.15 -9.25 18.82
C ARG A 76 4.85 -8.94 19.57
N LYS A 77 4.90 -8.21 20.68
CA LYS A 77 3.71 -7.76 21.42
C LYS A 77 2.83 -6.85 20.55
N TYR A 78 3.42 -5.88 19.87
CA TYR A 78 2.66 -4.96 19.02
C TYR A 78 2.17 -5.60 17.72
N GLU A 79 2.95 -6.50 17.11
CA GLU A 79 2.50 -7.28 15.96
C GLU A 79 1.29 -8.16 16.31
N THR A 80 1.32 -8.83 17.47
CA THR A 80 0.19 -9.62 17.97
C THR A 80 -1.04 -8.74 18.16
N LYS A 81 -0.88 -7.57 18.81
CA LYS A 81 -1.98 -6.63 19.04
C LYS A 81 -2.57 -6.10 17.74
N LEU A 82 -1.73 -5.80 16.75
CA LEU A 82 -2.16 -5.35 15.43
C LEU A 82 -2.97 -6.44 14.72
N ARG A 83 -2.47 -7.67 14.72
CA ARG A 83 -3.16 -8.83 14.16
C ARG A 83 -4.54 -9.02 14.81
N ASP A 84 -4.61 -9.00 16.13
CA ASP A 84 -5.87 -9.18 16.86
C ASP A 84 -6.89 -8.07 16.55
N LEU A 85 -6.44 -6.82 16.38
CA LEU A 85 -7.30 -5.71 15.96
C LEU A 85 -7.81 -5.90 14.53
N LEU A 86 -6.93 -6.28 13.59
CA LEU A 86 -7.32 -6.54 12.21
C LEU A 86 -8.36 -7.66 12.14
N THR A 87 -8.18 -8.75 12.90
CA THR A 87 -9.17 -9.82 13.01
C THR A 87 -10.48 -9.31 13.63
N ARG A 88 -10.41 -8.57 14.74
CA ARG A 88 -11.59 -8.03 15.43
C ARG A 88 -12.45 -7.15 14.53
N TYR A 89 -11.83 -6.37 13.65
CA TYR A 89 -12.53 -5.44 12.76
C TYR A 89 -12.79 -6.02 11.36
N GLY A 90 -12.52 -7.31 11.13
CA GLY A 90 -12.82 -7.99 9.87
C GLY A 90 -12.00 -7.45 8.69
N ALA A 91 -10.73 -7.13 8.93
CA ALA A 91 -9.83 -6.74 7.85
C ALA A 91 -9.69 -7.88 6.83
N PRO A 92 -9.64 -7.58 5.52
CA PRO A 92 -9.41 -8.58 4.49
C PRO A 92 -8.06 -9.30 4.64
N ASP A 93 -7.97 -10.56 4.22
CA ASP A 93 -6.74 -11.38 4.31
C ASP A 93 -5.51 -10.72 3.68
N CYS A 94 -5.72 -9.97 2.60
CA CYS A 94 -4.63 -9.26 1.92
C CYS A 94 -3.92 -8.24 2.82
N HIS A 95 -4.61 -7.68 3.83
CA HIS A 95 -4.00 -6.74 4.77
C HIS A 95 -2.95 -7.41 5.66
N PHE A 96 -3.17 -8.67 6.07
CA PHE A 96 -2.20 -9.43 6.86
C PHE A 96 -0.96 -9.74 6.03
N SER A 97 -1.13 -10.15 4.77
CA SER A 97 -0.01 -10.38 3.84
C SER A 97 0.78 -9.10 3.54
N TRP A 98 0.11 -7.96 3.36
CA TRP A 98 0.78 -6.68 3.11
C TRP A 98 1.65 -6.21 4.27
N LEU A 99 1.19 -6.48 5.49
CA LEU A 99 1.89 -6.14 6.72
C LEU A 99 2.85 -7.26 7.16
N GLY A 100 3.01 -8.36 6.41
CA GLY A 100 3.87 -9.46 6.84
C GLY A 100 3.45 -10.12 8.17
N LEU A 101 2.15 -10.07 8.51
CA LEU A 101 1.55 -10.65 9.72
C LEU A 101 0.98 -12.07 9.49
N GLY A 102 1.45 -12.75 8.44
CA GLY A 102 0.97 -14.06 7.97
C GLY A 102 1.75 -15.24 8.52
#